data_AF-A0A7W1TVD5-F1
#
_entry.id   AF-A0A7W1TVD5-F1
#
_cell.length_a   1.000
_cell.length_b   1.000
_cell.length_c   1.000
_cell.angle_alpha   90.00
_cell.angle_beta   90.00
_cell.angle_gamma   90.00
#
_symmetry.space_group_name_H-M   'P 1'
#
loop_
_entity.id
_entity.type
_entity.pdbx_description
1 polymer ?
#
loop_
_entity_poly.entity_id
_entity_poly.type
_entity_poly.pdbx_seq_one_letter_code
_entity_poly.pdbx_strand_id
1 'polypeptide(L)'
;MTERTTVAIINTTPDTVSMLREVVESAGFEVVSCFTHDIRDGQMDFEAFMRLHRPRVIVYDLAPPYERNFQLFQQVRAMPVVKDAHFVVTSVNPKHVVGMVGRDQHIYEVVDREEDLLNIVQAVKEASRARNTR
;
A
#
# COMPACT_ATOMS: atom_id res chain seq x y z
N MET A 1 -10.12 23.14 10.58
CA MET A 1 -10.06 22.15 9.48
C MET A 1 -9.42 20.91 10.07
N THR A 2 -10.12 19.78 10.09
CA THR A 2 -9.52 18.51 10.53
C THR A 2 -8.63 18.05 9.38
N GLU A 3 -7.31 18.02 9.57
CA GLU A 3 -6.40 17.47 8.56
C GLU A 3 -6.76 16.00 8.32
N ARG A 4 -7.04 15.64 7.07
CA ARG A 4 -7.33 14.25 6.71
C ARG A 4 -6.02 13.47 6.74
N THR A 5 -6.06 12.24 7.24
CA THR A 5 -4.88 11.39 7.22
C THR A 5 -4.62 10.95 5.78
N THR A 6 -3.39 11.16 5.30
CA THR A 6 -2.99 10.79 3.95
C THR A 6 -2.61 9.31 3.87
N VAL A 7 -3.10 8.64 2.83
CA VAL A 7 -2.82 7.24 2.47
C VAL A 7 -2.19 7.21 1.08
N ALA A 8 -1.07 6.51 0.95
CA ALA A 8 -0.46 6.27 -0.35
C ALA A 8 -0.91 4.91 -0.90
N ILE A 9 -1.32 4.88 -2.16
CA ILE A 9 -1.61 3.64 -2.90
C ILE A 9 -0.49 3.42 -3.91
N ILE A 10 0.19 2.28 -3.80
CA ILE A 10 1.26 1.86 -4.70
C ILE A 10 0.82 0.56 -5.33
N ASN A 11 0.39 0.62 -6.59
CA ASN A 11 -0.18 -0.53 -7.30
C ASN A 11 0.37 -0.63 -8.73
N THR A 12 0.10 -1.75 -9.40
CA THR A 12 0.55 -2.00 -10.77
C THR A 12 -0.43 -1.56 -11.84
N THR A 13 -1.73 -1.46 -11.55
CA THR A 13 -2.77 -1.16 -12.54
C THR A 13 -3.57 0.12 -12.21
N PRO A 14 -3.90 0.97 -13.20
CA PRO A 14 -4.72 2.17 -12.99
C PRO A 14 -6.12 1.86 -12.44
N ASP A 15 -6.74 0.76 -12.87
CA ASP A 15 -8.10 0.40 -12.46
C ASP A 15 -8.15 0.06 -10.97
N THR A 16 -7.20 -0.75 -10.48
CA THR A 16 -7.12 -1.09 -9.05
C THR A 16 -6.79 0.14 -8.20
N VAL A 17 -5.91 1.05 -8.68
CA VAL A 17 -5.68 2.34 -8.00
C VAL A 17 -6.97 3.15 -7.90
N SER A 18 -7.75 3.24 -8.98
CA SER A 18 -8.96 4.06 -9.03
C SER A 18 -10.03 3.52 -8.08
N MET A 19 -10.25 2.20 -8.11
CA MET A 19 -11.16 1.50 -7.18
C MET A 19 -10.75 1.69 -5.71
N LEU A 20 -9.48 1.43 -5.38
CA LEU A 20 -8.98 1.59 -4.01
C LEU A 20 -9.05 3.05 -3.54
N ARG A 21 -8.77 4.00 -4.44
CA ARG A 21 -8.89 5.43 -4.16
C ARG A 21 -10.32 5.79 -3.74
N GLU A 22 -11.31 5.38 -4.53
CA GLU A 22 -12.72 5.70 -4.25
C GLU A 22 -13.16 5.20 -2.87
N VAL A 23 -12.87 3.94 -2.53
CA VAL A 23 -13.29 3.36 -1.25
C VAL A 23 -12.53 3.94 -0.05
N VAL A 24 -11.23 4.26 -0.22
CA VAL A 24 -10.40 4.85 0.86
C VAL A 24 -10.75 6.33 1.07
N GLU A 25 -10.99 7.10 0.01
CA GLU A 25 -11.46 8.49 0.12
C GLU A 25 -12.86 8.56 0.76
N SER A 26 -13.76 7.65 0.39
CA SER A 26 -15.09 7.52 1.00
C SER A 26 -15.03 7.19 2.49
N ALA A 27 -13.93 6.56 2.95
CA ALA A 27 -13.66 6.29 4.35
C ALA A 27 -13.07 7.49 5.12
N GLY A 28 -12.88 8.65 4.47
CA GLY A 28 -12.46 9.91 5.09
C GLY A 28 -10.96 10.21 5.02
N PHE A 29 -10.20 9.44 4.24
CA PHE A 29 -8.77 9.66 4.02
C PHE A 29 -8.50 10.57 2.82
N GLU A 30 -7.31 11.15 2.78
CA GLU A 30 -6.77 11.75 1.56
C GLU A 30 -5.91 10.71 0.85
N VAL A 31 -6.09 10.53 -0.46
CA VAL A 31 -5.35 9.52 -1.22
C VAL A 31 -4.38 10.16 -2.20
N VAL A 32 -3.14 9.69 -2.13
CA VAL A 32 -2.10 9.92 -3.14
C VAL A 32 -1.70 8.58 -3.74
N SER A 33 -1.30 8.55 -5.00
CA SER A 33 -1.03 7.28 -5.68
C SER A 33 0.15 7.38 -6.60
N CYS A 34 0.85 6.26 -6.76
CA CYS A 34 1.89 6.07 -7.77
C CYS A 34 1.89 4.61 -8.23
N PHE A 35 2.57 4.34 -9.34
CA PHE A 35 2.67 2.97 -9.84
C PHE A 35 3.96 2.30 -9.41
N THR A 36 3.88 1.01 -9.08
CA THR A 36 5.05 0.21 -8.68
C THR A 36 6.13 0.20 -9.77
N HIS A 37 5.73 0.28 -11.06
CA HIS A 37 6.68 0.35 -12.17
C HIS A 37 7.43 1.69 -12.25
N ASP A 38 6.79 2.81 -11.92
CA ASP A 38 7.46 4.12 -11.91
C ASP A 38 8.58 4.18 -10.86
N ILE A 39 8.35 3.55 -9.69
CA ILE A 39 9.36 3.42 -8.64
C ILE A 39 10.51 2.52 -9.12
N ARG A 40 10.17 1.35 -9.66
CA ARG A 40 11.14 0.33 -10.10
C ARG A 40 12.04 0.85 -11.22
N ASP A 41 11.46 1.58 -12.17
CA ASP A 41 12.13 2.01 -13.39
C ASP A 41 12.72 3.43 -13.23
N GLY A 42 12.69 3.98 -12.01
CA GLY A 42 13.28 5.27 -11.65
C GLY A 42 12.60 6.49 -12.30
N GLN A 43 11.36 6.32 -12.79
CA GLN A 43 10.58 7.40 -13.39
C GLN A 43 9.95 8.33 -12.34
N MET A 44 9.84 7.85 -11.10
CA MET A 44 9.39 8.62 -9.95
C MET A 44 10.46 8.64 -8.85
N ASP A 45 10.70 9.82 -8.29
CA ASP A 45 11.43 9.96 -7.02
C ASP A 45 10.52 9.61 -5.84
N PHE A 46 10.60 8.35 -5.42
CA PHE A 46 9.81 7.83 -4.31
C PHE A 46 10.12 8.53 -2.97
N GLU A 47 11.38 8.94 -2.74
CA GLU A 47 11.73 9.68 -1.53
C GLU A 47 11.08 11.06 -1.50
N ALA A 48 11.12 11.78 -2.62
CA ALA A 48 10.45 13.08 -2.74
C ALA A 48 8.94 12.94 -2.56
N PHE A 49 8.32 11.92 -3.17
CA PHE A 49 6.90 11.62 -3.01
C PHE A 49 6.52 11.41 -1.54
N MET A 50 7.28 10.57 -0.83
CA MET A 50 7.04 10.29 0.59
C MET A 50 7.27 11.50 1.49
N ARG A 51 8.28 12.34 1.21
CA ARG A 51 8.53 13.57 1.98
C ARG A 51 7.47 14.64 1.77
N LEU A 52 6.94 14.74 0.55
CA LEU A 52 5.92 15.70 0.16
C LEU A 52 4.58 15.36 0.83
N HIS A 53 4.14 14.11 0.72
CA HIS A 53 2.79 13.72 1.15
C HIS A 53 2.73 13.15 2.57
N ARG A 54 3.87 12.67 3.11
CA ARG A 54 3.99 12.06 4.45
C ARG A 54 2.82 11.11 4.78
N PRO A 55 2.51 10.14 3.92
CA PRO A 55 1.39 9.24 4.15
C PRO A 55 1.61 8.44 5.44
N ARG A 56 0.54 8.28 6.21
CA ARG A 56 0.58 7.48 7.44
C ARG A 56 0.41 5.99 7.17
N VAL A 57 -0.22 5.65 6.05
CA VAL A 57 -0.43 4.27 5.59
C VAL A 57 -0.03 4.17 4.13
N ILE A 58 0.65 3.09 3.77
CA ILE A 58 0.98 2.72 2.39
C ILE A 58 0.23 1.42 2.08
N VAL A 59 -0.72 1.48 1.15
CA VAL A 59 -1.34 0.31 0.54
C VAL A 59 -0.43 -0.13 -0.60
N TYR A 60 0.25 -1.26 -0.45
CA TYR A 60 1.29 -1.73 -1.37
C TYR A 60 0.88 -3.03 -2.06
N ASP A 61 0.89 -3.03 -3.39
CA ASP A 61 0.53 -4.19 -4.20
C ASP A 61 1.70 -5.14 -4.47
N LEU A 62 1.48 -6.43 -4.25
CA LEU A 62 2.33 -7.52 -4.70
C LEU A 62 1.65 -8.26 -5.85
N ALA A 63 2.00 -7.87 -7.07
CA ALA A 63 1.57 -8.53 -8.30
C ALA A 63 2.67 -9.43 -8.90
N PRO A 64 2.34 -10.31 -9.85
CA PRO A 64 3.33 -11.01 -10.66
C PRO A 64 4.27 -10.04 -11.42
N PRO A 65 5.55 -10.41 -11.64
CA PRO A 65 6.23 -11.57 -11.08
C PRO A 65 6.55 -11.38 -9.58
N TYR A 66 6.05 -12.29 -8.75
CA TYR A 66 6.00 -12.09 -7.29
C TYR A 66 7.39 -11.97 -6.65
N GLU A 67 8.35 -12.81 -7.01
CA GLU A 67 9.70 -12.77 -6.44
C GLU A 67 10.35 -11.40 -6.62
N ARG A 68 10.29 -10.85 -7.83
CA ARG A 68 10.88 -9.55 -8.16
C ARG A 68 10.16 -8.40 -7.47
N ASN A 69 8.83 -8.40 -7.48
CA ASN A 69 8.06 -7.33 -6.84
C ASN A 69 8.16 -7.41 -5.31
N PHE A 70 8.35 -8.60 -4.74
CA PHE A 70 8.63 -8.78 -3.33
C PHE A 70 10.03 -8.24 -2.94
N GLN A 71 11.06 -8.48 -3.76
CA GLN A 71 12.38 -7.88 -3.53
C GLN A 71 12.31 -6.35 -3.52
N LEU A 72 11.57 -5.75 -4.46
CA LEU A 72 11.33 -4.30 -4.49
C LEU A 72 10.59 -3.84 -3.24
N PHE A 73 9.54 -4.55 -2.82
CA PHE A 73 8.82 -4.25 -1.57
C PHE A 73 9.76 -4.24 -0.35
N GLN A 74 10.64 -5.23 -0.23
CA GLN A 74 11.61 -5.30 0.87
C GLN A 74 12.58 -4.12 0.85
N GLN A 75 13.03 -3.70 -0.33
CA GLN A 75 13.86 -2.50 -0.49
C GLN A 75 13.11 -1.24 -0.07
N VAL A 76 11.88 -1.05 -0.56
CA VAL A 76 11.01 0.08 -0.20
C VAL A 76 10.75 0.13 1.30
N ARG A 77 10.41 -1.01 1.91
CA ARG A 77 10.11 -1.13 3.34
C ARG A 77 11.33 -0.83 4.23
N ALA A 78 12.54 -1.05 3.72
CA ALA A 78 13.79 -0.73 4.42
C ALA A 78 14.19 0.75 4.33
N MET A 79 13.51 1.56 3.50
CA MET A 79 13.88 2.96 3.31
C MET A 79 13.56 3.81 4.57
N PRO A 80 14.46 4.72 4.99
CA PRO A 80 14.20 5.58 6.15
C PRO A 80 12.97 6.48 6.00
N VAL A 81 12.59 6.82 4.76
CA VAL A 81 11.47 7.72 4.46
C VAL A 81 10.10 7.09 4.75
N VAL A 82 10.02 5.75 4.79
CA VAL A 82 8.76 5.03 5.11
C VAL A 82 8.69 4.60 6.57
N LYS A 83 9.70 4.92 7.39
CA LYS A 83 9.81 4.42 8.78
C LYS A 83 8.59 4.73 9.66
N ASP A 84 7.88 5.82 9.34
CA ASP A 84 6.74 6.30 10.11
C ASP A 84 5.39 5.88 9.51
N ALA A 85 5.41 5.20 8.36
CA ALA A 85 4.22 4.72 7.66
C ALA A 85 3.97 3.23 7.94
N HIS A 86 2.70 2.87 8.07
CA HIS A 86 2.28 1.47 8.21
C HIS A 86 1.96 0.87 6.84
N PHE A 87 2.33 -0.39 6.63
CA PHE A 87 2.07 -1.09 5.37
C PHE A 87 0.80 -1.94 5.46
N VAL A 88 -0.10 -1.76 4.49
CA VAL A 88 -1.20 -2.68 4.17
C VAL A 88 -0.84 -3.32 2.83
N VAL A 89 -0.45 -4.59 2.85
CA VAL A 89 0.03 -5.27 1.64
C VAL A 89 -1.12 -6.01 0.97
N THR A 90 -1.30 -5.81 -0.33
CA THR A 90 -2.38 -6.41 -1.11
C THR A 90 -1.83 -7.32 -2.21
N SER A 91 -2.64 -8.28 -2.68
CA SER A 91 -2.35 -9.07 -3.87
C SER A 91 -3.63 -9.66 -4.46
N VAL A 92 -3.66 -9.88 -5.78
CA VAL A 92 -4.71 -10.67 -6.44
C VAL A 92 -4.60 -12.18 -6.15
N ASN A 93 -3.46 -12.65 -5.60
CA ASN A 93 -3.30 -14.04 -5.17
C ASN A 93 -2.50 -14.12 -3.86
N PRO A 94 -3.12 -13.76 -2.72
CA PRO A 94 -2.44 -13.77 -1.42
C PRO A 94 -1.85 -15.13 -1.04
N LYS A 95 -2.53 -16.22 -1.39
CA LYS A 95 -2.08 -17.59 -1.09
C LYS A 95 -0.72 -17.89 -1.73
N HIS A 96 -0.53 -17.48 -2.98
CA HIS A 96 0.74 -17.67 -3.67
C HIS A 96 1.85 -16.82 -3.04
N VAL A 97 1.55 -15.56 -2.72
CA VAL A 97 2.52 -14.66 -2.06
C VAL A 97 2.96 -15.22 -0.70
N VAL A 98 2.01 -15.62 0.17
CA VAL A 98 2.30 -16.18 1.50
C VAL A 98 3.16 -17.46 1.41
N GLY A 99 2.92 -18.31 0.41
CA GLY A 99 3.74 -19.50 0.16
C GLY A 99 5.20 -19.18 -0.19
N MET A 100 5.47 -18.00 -0.72
CA MET A 100 6.79 -17.54 -1.15
C MET A 100 7.53 -16.73 -0.07
N VAL A 101 6.83 -15.88 0.68
CA VAL A 101 7.44 -14.84 1.54
C VAL A 101 7.48 -15.17 3.04
N GLY A 102 6.79 -16.24 3.46
CA GLY A 102 6.62 -16.58 4.88
C GLY A 102 5.35 -15.95 5.48
N ARG A 103 5.00 -16.39 6.71
CA ARG A 103 3.67 -16.13 7.33
C ARG A 103 3.57 -14.86 8.16
N ASP A 104 4.65 -14.11 8.30
CA ASP A 104 4.70 -12.96 9.23
C ASP A 104 4.07 -11.68 8.65
N GLN A 105 3.72 -11.68 7.36
CA GLN A 105 3.05 -10.58 6.69
C GLN A 105 1.63 -11.01 6.29
N HIS A 106 0.62 -10.29 6.79
CA HIS A 106 -0.74 -10.45 6.27
C HIS A 106 -0.83 -9.79 4.89
N ILE A 107 -1.41 -10.53 3.93
CA ILE A 107 -1.62 -10.09 2.55
C ILE A 107 -3.13 -10.07 2.31
N TYR A 108 -3.69 -8.89 2.06
CA TYR A 108 -5.10 -8.72 1.74
C TYR A 108 -5.36 -9.07 0.28
N GLU A 109 -6.46 -9.77 0.02
CA GLU A 109 -6.91 -9.98 -1.36
C GLU A 109 -7.43 -8.65 -1.93
N VAL A 110 -6.99 -8.30 -3.14
CA VAL A 110 -7.50 -7.13 -3.86
C VAL A 110 -8.15 -7.56 -5.16
N VAL A 111 -9.46 -7.78 -5.08
CA VAL A 111 -10.34 -8.01 -6.23
C VAL A 111 -11.56 -7.11 -6.08
N ASP A 112 -12.30 -6.90 -7.17
CA ASP A 112 -13.52 -6.10 -7.18
C ASP A 112 -14.69 -6.85 -6.52
N ARG A 113 -14.53 -7.12 -5.22
CA ARG A 113 -15.52 -7.70 -4.32
C ARG A 113 -15.63 -6.80 -3.10
N GLU A 114 -16.86 -6.46 -2.76
CA GLU A 114 -17.16 -5.55 -1.65
C GLU A 114 -16.49 -5.97 -0.33
N GLU A 115 -16.53 -7.26 0.00
CA GLU A 115 -15.90 -7.82 1.21
C GLU A 115 -14.38 -7.56 1.26
N ASP A 116 -13.69 -7.74 0.13
CA ASP A 116 -12.25 -7.57 0.03
C ASP A 116 -11.86 -6.09 0.17
N LEU A 117 -12.63 -5.20 -0.46
CA LEU A 117 -12.46 -3.75 -0.34
C LEU A 117 -12.72 -3.26 1.09
N LEU A 118 -13.75 -3.77 1.76
CA LEU A 118 -14.04 -3.46 3.15
C LEU A 118 -12.91 -3.91 4.08
N ASN A 119 -12.34 -5.10 3.85
CA ASN A 119 -11.20 -5.61 4.60
C ASN A 119 -9.97 -4.70 4.47
N ILE A 120 -9.67 -4.24 3.24
CA ILE A 120 -8.56 -3.29 3.00
C ILE A 120 -8.82 -1.95 3.70
N VAL A 121 -10.03 -1.40 3.57
CA VAL A 121 -10.40 -0.14 4.24
C VAL A 121 -10.30 -0.26 5.75
N GLN A 122 -10.72 -1.39 6.33
CA GLN A 122 -10.60 -1.65 7.75
C GLN A 122 -9.13 -1.73 8.19
N ALA A 123 -8.28 -2.41 7.42
CA ALA A 123 -6.84 -2.45 7.66
C ALA A 123 -6.19 -1.06 7.61
N VAL A 124 -6.58 -0.22 6.65
CA VAL A 124 -6.12 1.17 6.55
C VAL A 124 -6.56 2.00 7.78
N LYS A 125 -7.78 1.81 8.27
CA LYS A 125 -8.27 2.47 9.49
C LYS A 125 -7.50 2.04 10.74
N GLU A 126 -7.15 0.77 10.85
CA GLU A 126 -6.36 0.25 11.97
C GLU A 126 -4.91 0.75 11.90
N ALA A 127 -4.26 0.62 10.74
CA ALA A 127 -2.91 1.09 10.47
C ALA A 127 -2.76 2.60 10.70
N SER A 128 -3.75 3.40 10.30
CA SER A 128 -3.75 4.85 10.54
C SER A 128 -3.92 5.23 12.01
N ARG A 129 -4.42 4.33 12.86
CA ARG A 129 -4.57 4.56 14.31
C ARG A 129 -3.42 3.96 15.11
N ALA A 130 -2.69 3.01 14.55
CA ALA A 130 -1.53 2.41 15.18
C ALA A 130 -0.52 3.51 15.59
N ARG A 131 -0.07 3.44 16.84
CA ARG A 131 1.10 4.21 17.29
C ARG A 131 2.33 3.46 16.81
N ASN A 132 3.33 4.18 16.31
CA ASN A 132 4.66 3.60 16.04
C ASN A 132 5.22 3.14 17.39
N THR A 133 4.98 1.87 17.71
CA THR A 133 5.57 1.23 18.87
C THR A 133 6.87 0.66 18.35
N ARG A 134 7.95 1.35 18.70
CA ARG A 134 9.33 0.94 18.44
C ARG A 134 9.62 -0.44 19.02
#